data_AF-C8NAJ4-F1
#
_entry.id   AF-C8NAJ4-F1
#
_cell.length_a   1.000
_cell.length_b   1.000
_cell.length_c   1.000
_cell.angle_alpha   90.00
_cell.angle_beta   90.00
_cell.angle_gamma   90.00
#
_symmetry.space_group_name_H-M   'P 1'
#
loop_
_entity.id
_entity.type
_entity.pdbx_description
1 polymer ?
#
loop_
_entity_poly.entity_id
_entity_poly.type
_entity_poly.pdbx_seq_one_letter_code
_entity_poly.pdbx_strand_id
1 'polypeptide(L)'
;MHHKPLALLVALFAGSAHAAATSFADSVPEKAEGVPLAYIGKTTTAATALTLTFKPDGGHDIGALPQGGKLQVLLVDDKGNHLVASDYGIVGWAQARENKDAGSEAFPALETVEDKEAYATIHYNPQLAEKRDERYYFANEGEDNPAIAGVPQPKKDGEDDYSETRHRLLETALAPGGARYHVDCSPGVEGGPYCVLVPVSKTLPASDDGIGVPENLTLPGNGYLYSHTDDGARYFRAREKWRVKDKDAQNIEQPYYYLGVETTYHGRWHQDESGDNAPENRAEPLKLTDRIDGNKTVAEVAPGSKITLVLIQQRFVEREGEELDYEQRIPAWLLVKTADGKSGWVKIETMNPDNPFPNIEELHGFAG
;
A
#
# COMPACT_ATOMS: atom_id res chain seq x y z
N MET A 1 -62.18 23.95 9.27
CA MET A 1 -61.19 22.87 9.11
C MET A 1 -59.83 23.52 8.88
N HIS A 2 -58.88 23.28 9.78
CA HIS A 2 -57.59 23.95 9.84
C HIS A 2 -56.61 23.41 8.79
N HIS A 3 -56.06 24.28 7.96
CA HIS A 3 -54.83 23.99 7.22
C HIS A 3 -53.63 24.25 8.16
N LYS A 4 -52.90 23.20 8.52
CA LYS A 4 -51.60 23.29 9.18
C LYS A 4 -50.52 23.53 8.11
N PRO A 5 -49.64 24.54 8.25
CA PRO A 5 -48.48 24.66 7.38
C PRO A 5 -47.45 23.62 7.80
N LEU A 6 -47.00 22.81 6.85
CA LEU A 6 -45.90 21.87 7.03
C LEU A 6 -44.60 22.68 7.06
N ALA A 7 -44.02 22.86 8.24
CA ALA A 7 -42.70 23.44 8.39
C ALA A 7 -41.66 22.45 7.84
N LEU A 8 -41.07 22.78 6.70
CA LEU A 8 -39.94 22.06 6.15
C LEU A 8 -38.71 22.38 7.01
N LEU A 9 -38.34 21.48 7.93
CA LEU A 9 -37.05 21.57 8.62
C LEU A 9 -35.96 21.26 7.59
N VAL A 10 -35.27 22.30 7.12
CA VAL A 10 -33.97 22.15 6.45
C VAL A 10 -32.97 21.73 7.53
N ALA A 11 -32.57 20.47 7.52
CA ALA A 11 -31.43 20.02 8.30
C ALA A 11 -30.17 20.64 7.69
N LEU A 12 -29.65 21.68 8.34
CA LEU A 12 -28.29 22.15 8.12
C LEU A 12 -27.35 21.03 8.57
N PHE A 13 -26.80 20.27 7.63
CA PHE A 13 -25.58 19.52 7.88
C PHE A 13 -24.47 20.55 8.08
N ALA A 14 -24.29 20.99 9.33
CA ALA A 14 -23.05 21.62 9.74
C ALA A 14 -21.98 20.55 9.58
N GLY A 15 -21.15 20.68 8.53
CA GLY A 15 -19.94 19.90 8.39
C GLY A 15 -19.06 20.14 9.61
N SER A 16 -19.00 19.17 10.51
CA SER A 16 -18.21 19.23 11.73
C SER A 16 -16.72 19.05 11.41
N ALA A 17 -16.13 20.00 10.68
CA ALA A 17 -14.69 20.12 10.54
C ALA A 17 -14.09 20.75 11.82
N HIS A 18 -14.18 20.05 12.96
CA HIS A 18 -13.50 20.48 14.20
C HIS A 18 -13.35 19.43 15.32
N ALA A 19 -13.26 18.13 15.02
CA ALA A 19 -13.23 17.07 16.06
C ALA A 19 -12.01 16.11 16.01
N ALA A 20 -11.08 16.26 15.05
CA ALA A 20 -10.02 15.27 14.88
C ALA A 20 -8.91 15.37 15.95
N ALA A 21 -8.54 16.57 16.42
CA ALA A 21 -7.48 16.72 17.43
C ALA A 21 -7.80 16.04 18.78
N THR A 22 -9.07 15.99 19.17
CA THR A 22 -9.54 15.28 20.38
C THR A 22 -9.75 13.78 20.16
N SER A 23 -9.53 13.31 18.93
CA SER A 23 -9.65 11.89 18.59
C SER A 23 -8.39 11.08 18.91
N PHE A 24 -7.36 11.71 19.46
CA PHE A 24 -6.08 11.12 19.83
C PHE A 24 -5.83 11.22 21.34
N ALA A 25 -5.18 10.22 21.92
CA ALA A 25 -4.90 10.18 23.35
C ALA A 25 -3.87 11.24 23.77
N ASP A 26 -2.85 11.47 22.94
CA ASP A 26 -1.86 12.51 23.17
C ASP A 26 -2.19 13.78 22.38
N SER A 27 -1.88 14.95 22.97
CA SER A 27 -2.09 16.23 22.29
C SER A 27 -1.29 16.33 20.99
N VAL A 28 -1.96 16.76 19.92
CA VAL A 28 -1.38 17.09 18.61
C VAL A 28 -1.80 18.49 18.20
N PRO A 29 -1.08 19.17 17.27
CA PRO A 29 -1.52 20.43 16.72
C PRO A 29 -2.94 20.35 16.16
N GLU A 30 -3.77 21.34 16.45
CA GLU A 30 -5.18 21.35 16.02
C GLU A 30 -5.33 21.57 14.51
N LYS A 31 -4.44 22.36 13.91
CA LYS A 31 -4.39 22.67 12.48
C LYS A 31 -2.98 23.10 12.07
N ALA A 32 -2.74 23.16 10.77
CA ALA A 32 -1.53 23.77 10.22
C ALA A 32 -1.62 25.31 10.27
N GLU A 33 -0.51 25.95 10.66
CA GLU A 33 -0.40 27.41 10.72
C GLU A 33 0.53 27.93 9.62
N GLY A 34 -0.01 28.76 8.72
CA GLY A 34 0.76 29.41 7.66
C GLY A 34 1.26 28.50 6.53
N VAL A 35 0.89 27.21 6.53
CA VAL A 35 1.19 26.23 5.49
C VAL A 35 -0.03 25.32 5.22
N PRO A 36 -0.18 24.76 3.99
CA PRO A 36 -1.33 23.91 3.67
C PRO A 36 -1.36 22.58 4.43
N LEU A 37 -0.18 21.98 4.67
CA LEU A 37 -0.01 20.74 5.42
C LEU A 37 1.21 20.87 6.33
N ALA A 38 1.05 20.55 7.61
CA ALA A 38 2.12 20.56 8.59
C ALA A 38 2.45 19.13 9.04
N TYR A 39 3.74 18.78 9.04
CA TYR A 39 4.22 17.50 9.56
C TYR A 39 4.17 17.45 11.09
N ILE A 40 3.64 16.35 11.63
CA ILE A 40 3.52 16.07 13.06
C ILE A 40 4.45 14.90 13.44
N GLY A 41 4.28 13.73 12.81
CA GLY A 41 5.11 12.55 13.04
C GLY A 41 4.98 11.91 14.42
N LYS A 42 3.84 12.08 15.10
CA LYS A 42 3.67 11.65 16.49
C LYS A 42 2.94 10.32 16.60
N THR A 43 3.58 9.32 17.20
CA THR A 43 2.92 8.05 17.57
C THR A 43 2.04 8.27 18.79
N THR A 44 0.82 7.72 18.75
CA THR A 44 -0.17 7.81 19.82
C THR A 44 -1.19 6.66 19.69
N THR A 45 -2.30 6.74 20.43
CA THR A 45 -3.45 5.85 20.27
C THR A 45 -4.72 6.64 19.98
N ALA A 46 -5.67 5.99 19.32
CA ALA A 46 -6.99 6.57 19.08
C ALA A 46 -7.75 6.73 20.40
N ALA A 47 -8.21 7.94 20.73
CA ALA A 47 -9.03 8.19 21.92
C ALA A 47 -10.49 7.75 21.73
N THR A 48 -10.92 7.59 20.49
CA THR A 48 -12.23 7.07 20.07
C THR A 48 -12.06 6.12 18.88
N ALA A 49 -13.13 5.43 18.46
CA ALA A 49 -13.11 4.69 17.21
C ALA A 49 -12.93 5.64 16.01
N LEU A 50 -12.06 5.25 15.08
CA LEU A 50 -11.73 6.02 13.88
C LEU A 50 -12.01 5.21 12.62
N THR A 51 -12.47 5.89 11.58
CA THR A 51 -12.46 5.39 10.19
C THR A 51 -11.45 6.20 9.40
N LEU A 52 -10.62 5.53 8.61
CA LEU A 52 -9.64 6.14 7.72
C LEU A 52 -10.27 6.32 6.34
N THR A 53 -10.26 7.54 5.80
CA THR A 53 -10.86 7.86 4.51
C THR A 53 -9.85 8.38 3.51
N PHE A 54 -10.17 8.27 2.22
CA PHE A 54 -9.30 8.75 1.14
C PHE A 54 -9.17 10.28 1.09
N LYS A 55 -10.20 11.05 1.41
CA LYS A 55 -10.14 12.52 1.48
C LYS A 55 -10.45 13.03 2.89
N PRO A 56 -10.05 14.28 3.22
CA PRO A 56 -10.35 14.90 4.51
C PRO A 56 -11.86 14.99 4.81
N ASP A 57 -12.68 15.22 3.79
CA ASP A 57 -14.13 15.40 3.89
C ASP A 57 -14.94 14.11 3.61
N GLY A 58 -14.25 12.97 3.42
CA GLY A 58 -14.88 11.69 3.10
C GLY A 58 -14.21 10.99 1.91
N GLY A 59 -14.99 10.26 1.12
CA GLY A 59 -14.47 9.33 0.10
C GLY A 59 -14.69 7.88 0.52
N HIS A 60 -14.02 6.93 -0.15
CA HIS A 60 -14.11 5.54 0.27
C HIS A 60 -13.37 5.33 1.59
N ASP A 61 -13.89 4.36 2.34
CA ASP A 61 -13.28 3.91 3.59
C ASP A 61 -12.10 2.99 3.27
N ILE A 62 -10.97 3.26 3.90
CA ILE A 62 -9.72 2.54 3.70
C ILE A 62 -9.52 1.53 4.82
N GLY A 63 -9.85 1.89 6.06
CA GLY A 63 -9.67 1.04 7.23
C GLY A 63 -10.34 1.64 8.46
N ALA A 64 -10.36 0.87 9.55
CA ALA A 64 -10.88 1.34 10.83
C ALA A 64 -9.91 1.04 11.97
N LEU A 65 -9.85 1.94 12.95
CA LEU A 65 -9.11 1.73 14.19
C LEU A 65 -10.08 1.75 15.36
N PRO A 66 -10.07 0.73 16.24
CA PRO A 66 -10.84 0.80 17.48
C PRO A 66 -10.25 1.86 18.42
N GLN A 67 -11.03 2.27 19.42
CA GLN A 67 -10.48 3.03 20.55
C GLN A 67 -9.30 2.28 21.17
N GLY A 68 -8.22 3.01 21.45
CA GLY A 68 -6.94 2.46 21.94
C GLY A 68 -6.05 1.88 20.84
N GLY A 69 -6.51 1.81 19.58
CA GLY A 69 -5.70 1.38 18.44
C GLY A 69 -4.49 2.29 18.25
N LYS A 70 -3.32 1.68 17.99
CA LYS A 70 -2.06 2.41 17.76
C LYS A 70 -2.05 3.05 16.37
N LEU A 71 -1.51 4.25 16.29
CA LEU A 71 -1.35 4.99 15.04
C LEU A 71 -0.22 6.01 15.14
N GLN A 72 0.21 6.52 13.99
CA GLN A 72 1.03 7.72 13.89
C GLN A 72 0.22 8.85 13.25
N VAL A 73 0.14 10.00 13.90
CA VAL A 73 -0.39 11.23 13.31
C VAL A 73 0.71 11.85 12.45
N LEU A 74 0.50 11.85 11.13
CA LEU A 74 1.50 12.22 10.13
C LEU A 74 1.42 13.70 9.80
N LEU A 75 0.27 14.15 9.33
CA LEU A 75 0.04 15.51 8.85
C LEU A 75 -1.24 16.09 9.47
N VAL A 76 -1.31 17.41 9.54
CA VAL A 76 -2.56 18.14 9.73
C VAL A 76 -2.69 19.23 8.66
N ASP A 77 -3.91 19.47 8.18
CA ASP A 77 -4.19 20.57 7.24
C ASP A 77 -4.62 21.87 7.95
N ASP A 78 -4.83 22.93 7.18
CA ASP A 78 -5.25 24.25 7.69
C ASP A 78 -6.69 24.28 8.23
N LYS A 79 -7.46 23.22 8.01
CA LYS A 79 -8.83 23.01 8.51
C LYS A 79 -8.87 22.10 9.74
N GLY A 80 -7.74 21.52 10.13
CA GLY A 80 -7.63 20.63 11.28
C GLY A 80 -8.05 19.18 11.00
N ASN A 81 -7.99 18.75 9.74
CA ASN A 81 -8.08 17.33 9.40
C ASN A 81 -6.71 16.68 9.56
N HIS A 82 -6.66 15.51 10.17
CA HIS A 82 -5.42 14.79 10.45
C HIS A 82 -5.28 13.57 9.54
N LEU A 83 -4.13 13.47 8.87
CA LEU A 83 -3.71 12.27 8.15
C LEU A 83 -2.94 11.36 9.12
N VAL A 84 -3.28 10.09 9.15
CA VAL A 84 -2.67 9.11 10.06
C VAL A 84 -2.21 7.86 9.30
N ALA A 85 -1.23 7.17 9.87
CA ALA A 85 -0.88 5.79 9.50
C ALA A 85 -1.28 4.83 10.63
N SER A 86 -1.86 3.68 10.28
CA SER A 86 -2.02 2.57 11.22
C SER A 86 -0.66 1.99 11.65
N ASP A 87 -0.65 1.11 12.66
CA ASP A 87 0.57 0.40 13.09
C ASP A 87 1.18 -0.44 11.94
N TYR A 88 0.35 -0.99 11.05
CA TYR A 88 0.83 -1.65 9.84
C TYR A 88 1.39 -0.64 8.83
N GLY A 89 0.88 0.59 8.79
CA GLY A 89 1.32 1.64 7.86
C GLY A 89 0.31 1.98 6.76
N ILE A 90 -0.96 1.58 6.91
CA ILE A 90 -2.04 2.04 6.03
C ILE A 90 -2.39 3.48 6.37
N VAL A 91 -2.41 4.34 5.36
CA VAL A 91 -2.57 5.79 5.50
C VAL A 91 -3.98 6.22 5.10
N GLY A 92 -4.57 7.11 5.89
CA GLY A 92 -5.82 7.78 5.54
C GLY A 92 -6.13 8.97 6.45
N TRP A 93 -7.15 9.74 6.07
CA TRP A 93 -7.65 10.86 6.86
C TRP A 93 -8.54 10.34 7.99
N ALA A 94 -8.26 10.75 9.22
CA ALA A 94 -8.96 10.25 10.39
C ALA A 94 -10.35 10.89 10.54
N GLN A 95 -11.39 10.05 10.55
CA GLN A 95 -12.77 10.42 10.84
C GLN A 95 -13.20 9.82 12.17
N ALA A 96 -13.70 10.66 13.09
CA ALA A 96 -14.21 10.24 14.39
C ALA A 96 -15.57 9.54 14.28
N ARG A 97 -15.60 8.37 13.63
CA ARG A 97 -16.76 7.50 13.46
C ARG A 97 -16.33 6.05 13.42
N GLU A 98 -17.21 5.16 13.87
CA GLU A 98 -17.02 3.72 13.77
C GLU A 98 -17.53 3.22 12.41
N ASN A 99 -16.72 2.44 11.70
CA ASN A 99 -17.17 1.58 10.61
C ASN A 99 -16.43 0.24 10.68
N LYS A 100 -17.11 -0.81 11.14
CA LYS A 100 -16.51 -2.15 11.27
C LYS A 100 -16.29 -2.83 9.92
N ASP A 101 -17.07 -2.46 8.92
CA ASP A 101 -17.01 -3.07 7.60
C ASP A 101 -15.77 -2.63 6.82
N ALA A 102 -15.11 -1.54 7.25
CA ALA A 102 -13.86 -1.08 6.65
C ALA A 102 -12.64 -1.96 7.03
N GLY A 103 -12.80 -2.93 7.94
CA GLY A 103 -11.72 -3.80 8.41
C GLY A 103 -10.82 -3.13 9.45
N SER A 104 -10.62 -3.82 10.58
CA SER A 104 -9.78 -3.32 11.68
C SER A 104 -8.30 -3.32 11.31
N GLU A 105 -7.67 -2.16 11.39
CA GLU A 105 -6.23 -1.95 11.24
C GLU A 105 -5.47 -2.26 12.55
N ALA A 106 -6.16 -2.66 13.61
CA ALA A 106 -5.57 -3.26 14.80
C ALA A 106 -5.52 -4.77 14.63
N PHE A 107 -4.36 -5.30 14.19
CA PHE A 107 -4.18 -6.72 13.92
C PHE A 107 -4.01 -7.53 15.22
N PRO A 108 -4.48 -8.80 15.24
CA PRO A 108 -4.09 -9.73 16.28
C PRO A 108 -2.60 -10.08 16.17
N ALA A 109 -2.07 -10.83 17.14
CA ALA A 109 -0.74 -11.42 17.00
C ALA A 109 -0.75 -12.38 15.80
N LEU A 110 0.22 -12.20 14.89
CA LEU A 110 0.37 -13.00 13.68
C LEU A 110 1.53 -13.98 13.83
N GLU A 111 1.43 -15.11 13.14
CA GLU A 111 2.53 -16.05 12.93
C GLU A 111 3.08 -15.92 11.50
N THR A 112 4.23 -16.53 11.24
CA THR A 112 4.88 -16.52 9.92
C THR A 112 5.04 -17.95 9.38
N VAL A 113 4.83 -18.11 8.08
CA VAL A 113 5.29 -19.24 7.28
C VAL A 113 6.17 -18.74 6.15
N GLU A 114 7.22 -19.49 5.84
CA GLU A 114 8.22 -19.14 4.83
C GLU A 114 8.48 -20.34 3.91
N ASP A 115 8.69 -20.06 2.64
CA ASP A 115 9.25 -21.00 1.67
C ASP A 115 10.39 -20.33 0.91
N LYS A 116 11.58 -20.90 1.04
CA LYS A 116 12.79 -20.39 0.40
C LYS A 116 12.85 -20.71 -1.09
N GLU A 117 12.21 -21.79 -1.53
CA GLU A 117 12.18 -22.15 -2.96
C GLU A 117 11.20 -21.25 -3.71
N ALA A 118 10.04 -20.97 -3.11
CA ALA A 118 9.07 -20.04 -3.67
C ALA A 118 9.37 -18.56 -3.36
N TYR A 119 10.42 -18.24 -2.58
CA TYR A 119 10.71 -16.90 -2.07
C TYR A 119 9.55 -16.24 -1.30
N ALA A 120 8.65 -17.05 -0.73
CA ALA A 120 7.42 -16.59 -0.11
C ALA A 120 7.60 -16.40 1.40
N THR A 121 7.16 -15.26 1.91
CA THR A 121 6.97 -15.00 3.34
C THR A 121 5.53 -14.55 3.56
N ILE A 122 4.79 -15.25 4.43
CA ILE A 122 3.40 -14.93 4.73
C ILE A 122 3.22 -14.78 6.23
N HIS A 123 2.69 -13.64 6.65
CA HIS A 123 2.21 -13.41 8.01
C HIS A 123 0.71 -13.70 8.08
N TYR A 124 0.26 -14.48 9.05
CA TYR A 124 -1.14 -14.92 9.10
C TYR A 124 -1.67 -14.98 10.54
N ASN A 125 -2.99 -14.87 10.67
CA ASN A 125 -3.68 -15.07 11.93
C ASN A 125 -3.83 -16.58 12.24
N PRO A 126 -3.17 -17.11 13.29
CA PRO A 126 -3.18 -18.55 13.60
C PRO A 126 -4.54 -19.06 14.08
N GLN A 127 -5.49 -18.18 14.41
CA GLN A 127 -6.86 -18.59 14.77
C GLN A 127 -7.71 -18.94 13.55
N LEU A 128 -7.30 -18.54 12.34
CA LEU A 128 -8.05 -18.77 11.10
C LEU A 128 -7.32 -19.69 10.11
N ALA A 129 -6.00 -19.80 10.25
CA ALA A 129 -5.16 -20.52 9.32
C ALA A 129 -4.58 -21.81 9.91
N GLU A 130 -4.41 -22.80 9.04
CA GLU A 130 -3.68 -24.03 9.28
C GLU A 130 -2.49 -24.08 8.32
N LYS A 131 -1.30 -24.43 8.83
CA LYS A 131 -0.13 -24.67 7.98
C LYS A 131 -0.35 -25.92 7.12
N ARG A 132 0.08 -25.83 5.87
CA ARG A 132 0.13 -26.92 4.90
C ARG A 132 1.59 -27.06 4.43
N ASP A 133 1.90 -28.22 3.87
CA ASP A 133 3.24 -28.55 3.32
C ASP A 133 3.05 -29.50 2.13
N GLU A 134 2.14 -29.09 1.24
CA GLU A 134 1.68 -29.90 0.12
C GLU A 134 2.20 -29.29 -1.17
N ARG A 135 2.84 -30.11 -2.00
CA ARG A 135 3.34 -29.67 -3.32
C ARG A 135 2.54 -30.31 -4.43
N TYR A 136 2.42 -29.58 -5.52
CA TYR A 136 1.87 -30.09 -6.78
C TYR A 136 2.51 -29.36 -7.95
N TYR A 137 2.40 -29.93 -9.14
CA TYR A 137 2.93 -29.34 -10.38
C TYR A 137 1.99 -29.57 -11.55
N PHE A 138 2.19 -28.81 -12.62
CA PHE A 138 1.43 -28.95 -13.86
C PHE A 138 2.27 -29.68 -14.92
N ALA A 139 1.62 -30.63 -15.61
CA ALA A 139 2.32 -31.62 -16.42
C ALA A 139 2.96 -31.09 -17.71
N ASN A 140 2.43 -30.00 -18.30
CA ASN A 140 2.95 -29.34 -19.52
C ASN A 140 2.56 -27.85 -19.55
N GLU A 141 3.04 -27.08 -20.54
CA GLU A 141 2.50 -25.76 -20.91
C GLU A 141 1.14 -25.94 -21.63
N GLY A 142 0.05 -25.46 -21.04
CA GLY A 142 -1.30 -25.54 -21.63
C GLY A 142 -2.41 -25.29 -20.61
N GLU A 143 -3.48 -24.62 -21.03
CA GLU A 143 -4.56 -24.09 -20.16
C GLU A 143 -5.39 -25.18 -19.46
N ASP A 144 -5.39 -26.44 -19.95
CA ASP A 144 -6.23 -27.54 -19.43
C ASP A 144 -5.45 -28.63 -18.66
N ASN A 145 -4.19 -28.37 -18.28
CA ASN A 145 -3.36 -29.42 -17.71
C ASN A 145 -3.73 -29.73 -16.26
N PRO A 146 -3.98 -31.01 -15.90
CA PRO A 146 -4.33 -31.36 -14.54
C PRO A 146 -3.14 -31.15 -13.61
N ALA A 147 -3.38 -30.54 -12.46
CA ALA A 147 -2.42 -30.51 -11.37
C ALA A 147 -2.15 -31.94 -10.85
N ILE A 148 -0.87 -32.25 -10.64
CA ILE A 148 -0.39 -33.55 -10.15
C ILE A 148 0.26 -33.34 -8.78
N ALA A 149 -0.19 -34.11 -7.78
CA ALA A 149 0.37 -34.06 -6.43
C ALA A 149 1.84 -34.50 -6.40
N GLY A 150 2.61 -33.85 -5.53
CA GLY A 150 4.03 -34.11 -5.31
C GLY A 150 4.94 -33.13 -6.06
N VAL A 151 6.21 -33.53 -6.18
CA VAL A 151 7.23 -32.82 -6.95
C VAL A 151 7.44 -33.51 -8.30
N PRO A 152 7.74 -32.75 -9.38
CA PRO A 152 8.01 -33.34 -10.68
C PRO A 152 9.21 -34.29 -10.62
N GLN A 153 9.13 -35.40 -11.34
CA GLN A 153 10.26 -36.33 -11.48
C GLN A 153 11.27 -35.78 -12.50
N PRO A 154 12.56 -36.13 -12.42
CA PRO A 154 13.51 -35.77 -13.48
C PRO A 154 13.03 -36.29 -14.83
N LYS A 155 12.97 -35.40 -15.82
CA LYS A 155 12.48 -35.73 -17.16
C LYS A 155 13.42 -36.67 -17.90
N LYS A 156 12.87 -37.45 -18.83
CA LYS A 156 13.66 -38.20 -19.80
C LYS A 156 14.00 -37.30 -21.00
N ASP A 157 15.07 -37.66 -21.71
CA ASP A 157 15.46 -36.93 -22.93
C ASP A 157 14.30 -36.86 -23.93
N GLY A 158 13.89 -35.64 -24.29
CA GLY A 158 12.84 -35.37 -25.27
C GLY A 158 11.43 -35.11 -24.70
N GLU A 159 11.26 -34.99 -23.38
CA GLU A 159 9.99 -34.59 -22.74
C GLU A 159 9.92 -33.06 -22.51
N ASP A 160 8.73 -32.47 -22.73
CA ASP A 160 8.42 -31.04 -22.54
C ASP A 160 8.62 -30.59 -21.08
N ASP A 161 8.96 -29.32 -20.84
CA ASP A 161 9.15 -28.76 -19.49
C ASP A 161 7.86 -28.78 -18.66
N TYR A 162 8.00 -29.14 -17.38
CA TYR A 162 6.95 -28.89 -16.40
C TYR A 162 6.80 -27.39 -16.27
N SER A 163 5.57 -26.88 -16.39
CA SER A 163 5.33 -25.45 -16.47
C SER A 163 5.53 -24.75 -15.13
N GLU A 164 5.03 -25.34 -14.04
CA GLU A 164 5.10 -24.71 -12.72
C GLU A 164 4.99 -25.73 -11.58
N THR A 165 5.75 -25.50 -10.50
CA THR A 165 5.58 -26.20 -9.21
C THR A 165 5.01 -25.23 -8.19
N ARG A 166 3.95 -25.65 -7.51
CA ARG A 166 3.27 -24.91 -6.45
C ARG A 166 3.50 -25.57 -5.10
N HIS A 167 3.65 -24.73 -4.10
CA HIS A 167 3.66 -25.12 -2.70
C HIS A 167 2.48 -24.47 -1.99
N ARG A 168 1.58 -25.31 -1.50
CA ARG A 168 0.48 -24.92 -0.62
C ARG A 168 0.99 -24.74 0.79
N LEU A 169 1.09 -23.48 1.21
CA LEU A 169 1.68 -23.09 2.50
C LEU A 169 0.63 -23.00 3.61
N LEU A 170 -0.59 -22.59 3.26
CA LEU A 170 -1.65 -22.34 4.21
C LEU A 170 -3.00 -22.81 3.67
N GLU A 171 -3.88 -23.17 4.59
CA GLU A 171 -5.31 -23.08 4.40
C GLU A 171 -5.86 -22.04 5.39
N THR A 172 -6.61 -21.04 4.93
CA THR A 172 -6.99 -19.88 5.73
C THR A 172 -8.35 -19.32 5.33
N ALA A 173 -8.84 -18.34 6.09
CA ALA A 173 -9.98 -17.49 5.73
C ALA A 173 -9.61 -16.03 5.96
N LEU A 174 -10.12 -15.13 5.12
CA LEU A 174 -9.85 -13.69 5.25
C LEU A 174 -10.62 -13.06 6.43
N ALA A 175 -11.71 -13.68 6.89
CA ALA A 175 -12.48 -13.27 8.06
C ALA A 175 -13.07 -14.49 8.79
N PRO A 176 -13.40 -14.39 10.09
CA PRO A 176 -14.11 -15.44 10.82
C PRO A 176 -15.41 -15.84 10.12
N GLY A 177 -15.58 -17.15 9.89
CA GLY A 177 -16.77 -17.68 9.19
C GLY A 177 -16.83 -17.38 7.69
N GLY A 178 -15.80 -16.76 7.12
CA GLY A 178 -15.70 -16.50 5.68
C GLY A 178 -15.34 -17.73 4.85
N ALA A 179 -15.29 -17.53 3.53
CA ALA A 179 -14.80 -18.54 2.60
C ALA A 179 -13.35 -18.93 2.93
N ARG A 180 -13.04 -20.22 2.75
CA ARG A 180 -11.70 -20.76 2.97
C ARG A 180 -10.93 -20.86 1.66
N TYR A 181 -9.64 -20.56 1.74
CA TYR A 181 -8.71 -20.59 0.63
C TYR A 181 -7.46 -21.37 1.03
N HIS A 182 -6.90 -22.10 0.08
CA HIS A 182 -5.48 -22.44 0.10
C HIS A 182 -4.66 -21.25 -0.38
N VAL A 183 -3.49 -21.04 0.20
CA VAL A 183 -2.49 -20.08 -0.28
C VAL A 183 -1.37 -20.90 -0.92
N ASP A 184 -1.37 -20.89 -2.25
CA ASP A 184 -0.49 -21.70 -3.07
C ASP A 184 0.53 -20.75 -3.73
N CYS A 185 1.83 -21.01 -3.55
CA CYS A 185 2.91 -20.13 -4.01
C CYS A 185 3.93 -20.88 -4.88
N SER A 186 4.57 -20.18 -5.80
CA SER A 186 5.66 -20.65 -6.66
C SER A 186 6.74 -19.57 -6.79
N PRO A 187 7.96 -19.93 -7.21
CA PRO A 187 8.93 -18.93 -7.65
C PRO A 187 8.38 -18.21 -8.89
N GLY A 188 8.27 -16.89 -8.83
CA GLY A 188 7.87 -16.04 -9.94
C GLY A 188 9.01 -15.82 -10.95
N VAL A 189 8.63 -15.39 -12.16
CA VAL A 189 9.55 -15.22 -13.30
C VAL A 189 10.65 -14.18 -13.03
N GLU A 190 10.34 -13.16 -12.23
CA GLU A 190 11.26 -12.07 -11.89
C GLU A 190 12.03 -12.30 -10.58
N GLY A 191 11.94 -13.51 -10.01
CA GLY A 191 12.67 -13.90 -8.79
C GLY A 191 11.98 -13.56 -7.47
N GLY A 192 10.76 -12.98 -7.52
CA GLY A 192 9.85 -12.82 -6.36
C GLY A 192 8.83 -13.96 -6.25
N PRO A 193 8.09 -14.10 -5.14
CA PRO A 193 7.06 -15.11 -4.99
C PRO A 193 5.82 -14.82 -5.83
N TYR A 194 5.34 -15.81 -6.59
CA TYR A 194 4.00 -15.76 -7.17
C TYR A 194 3.01 -16.57 -6.34
N CYS A 195 2.09 -15.91 -5.65
CA CYS A 195 1.09 -16.55 -4.80
C CYS A 195 -0.33 -16.34 -5.33
N VAL A 196 -1.19 -17.33 -5.10
CA VAL A 196 -2.61 -17.30 -5.44
C VAL A 196 -3.46 -17.77 -4.26
N LEU A 197 -4.68 -17.21 -4.13
CA LEU A 197 -5.72 -17.79 -3.28
C LEU A 197 -6.57 -18.76 -4.10
N VAL A 198 -6.59 -20.02 -3.71
CA VAL A 198 -7.38 -21.06 -4.35
C VAL A 198 -8.52 -21.46 -3.42
N PRO A 199 -9.81 -21.40 -3.82
CA PRO A 199 -10.90 -21.88 -2.98
C PRO A 199 -10.67 -23.32 -2.52
N VAL A 200 -10.91 -23.61 -1.24
CA VAL A 200 -10.69 -24.96 -0.70
C VAL A 200 -11.59 -25.96 -1.41
N SER A 201 -10.95 -27.04 -1.88
CA SER A 201 -11.52 -28.03 -2.79
C SER A 201 -10.95 -29.43 -2.49
N LYS A 202 -11.69 -30.49 -2.83
CA LYS A 202 -11.18 -31.87 -2.73
C LYS A 202 -10.24 -32.25 -3.86
N THR A 203 -10.27 -31.52 -4.97
CA THR A 203 -9.43 -31.73 -6.14
C THR A 203 -8.41 -30.60 -6.24
N LEU A 204 -7.25 -30.89 -6.80
CA LEU A 204 -6.26 -29.86 -7.11
C LEU A 204 -6.82 -28.87 -8.16
N PRO A 205 -6.39 -27.60 -8.13
CA PRO A 205 -6.87 -26.57 -9.05
C PRO A 205 -6.35 -26.79 -10.48
N ALA A 206 -7.04 -26.20 -11.47
CA ALA A 206 -6.45 -25.95 -12.78
C ALA A 206 -5.33 -24.89 -12.69
N SER A 207 -4.53 -24.73 -13.75
CA SER A 207 -3.39 -23.79 -13.74
C SER A 207 -3.78 -22.33 -13.62
N ASP A 208 -4.96 -21.98 -14.11
CA ASP A 208 -5.58 -20.66 -14.10
C ASP A 208 -6.62 -20.51 -12.97
N ASP A 209 -6.86 -21.56 -12.18
CA ASP A 209 -7.71 -21.50 -11.00
C ASP A 209 -6.99 -20.80 -9.85
N GLY A 210 -7.32 -19.55 -9.60
CA GLY A 210 -6.82 -18.84 -8.44
C GLY A 210 -7.03 -17.34 -8.53
N ILE A 211 -6.99 -16.69 -7.38
CA ILE A 211 -7.01 -15.23 -7.29
C ILE A 211 -5.55 -14.81 -7.10
N GLY A 212 -4.97 -14.18 -8.12
CA GLY A 212 -3.64 -13.58 -8.02
C GLY A 212 -3.57 -12.59 -6.89
N VAL A 213 -2.52 -12.68 -6.06
CA VAL A 213 -2.32 -11.80 -4.91
C VAL A 213 -0.91 -11.23 -4.89
N PRO A 214 -0.71 -10.03 -4.30
CA PRO A 214 0.59 -9.40 -4.21
C PRO A 214 1.61 -10.19 -3.37
N GLU A 215 2.88 -9.83 -3.48
CA GLU A 215 3.96 -10.42 -2.70
C GLU A 215 3.94 -10.01 -1.22
N ASN A 216 4.67 -10.75 -0.36
CA ASN A 216 4.85 -10.44 1.07
C ASN A 216 3.51 -10.24 1.81
N LEU A 217 2.69 -11.29 1.79
CA LEU A 217 1.31 -11.25 2.26
C LEU A 217 1.21 -11.17 3.78
N THR A 218 0.26 -10.37 4.25
CA THR A 218 -0.21 -10.33 5.63
C THR A 218 -1.72 -10.57 5.66
N LEU A 219 -2.14 -11.60 6.40
CA LEU A 219 -3.51 -12.10 6.50
C LEU A 219 -4.02 -12.00 7.95
N PRO A 220 -4.49 -10.81 8.40
CA PRO A 220 -4.86 -10.60 9.80
C PRO A 220 -6.22 -11.19 10.18
N GLY A 221 -7.05 -11.59 9.21
CA GLY A 221 -8.38 -12.14 9.47
C GLY A 221 -9.46 -11.08 9.65
N ASN A 222 -9.30 -9.89 9.07
CA ASN A 222 -10.24 -8.77 9.21
C ASN A 222 -11.10 -8.51 7.95
N GLY A 223 -11.11 -9.45 7.00
CA GLY A 223 -11.80 -9.38 5.70
C GLY A 223 -10.90 -8.97 4.53
N TYR A 224 -9.65 -8.58 4.79
CA TYR A 224 -8.74 -8.02 3.78
C TYR A 224 -7.40 -8.75 3.74
N LEU A 225 -6.69 -8.55 2.63
CA LEU A 225 -5.27 -8.89 2.50
C LEU A 225 -4.44 -7.63 2.58
N TYR A 226 -3.20 -7.80 3.02
CA TYR A 226 -2.21 -6.75 3.07
C TYR A 226 -0.93 -7.22 2.42
N SER A 227 -0.16 -6.29 1.85
CA SER A 227 1.11 -6.60 1.22
C SER A 227 2.18 -5.57 1.54
N HIS A 228 3.42 -6.00 1.43
CA HIS A 228 4.59 -5.14 1.47
C HIS A 228 5.43 -5.34 0.21
N THR A 229 4.92 -4.83 -0.90
CA THR A 229 5.37 -5.19 -2.25
C THR A 229 6.27 -4.12 -2.85
N ASP A 230 7.27 -4.58 -3.58
CA ASP A 230 8.28 -3.81 -4.27
C ASP A 230 8.32 -4.32 -5.71
N ASP A 231 7.54 -3.65 -6.55
CA ASP A 231 7.30 -4.01 -7.94
C ASP A 231 7.55 -2.80 -8.85
N GLY A 232 7.61 -3.06 -10.16
CA GLY A 232 7.89 -2.03 -11.16
C GLY A 232 6.78 -1.01 -11.39
N ALA A 233 5.60 -1.16 -10.78
CA ALA A 233 4.48 -0.23 -11.00
C ALA A 233 4.68 1.13 -10.31
N ARG A 234 5.68 1.23 -9.42
CA ARG A 234 5.91 2.39 -8.56
C ARG A 234 7.39 2.58 -8.21
N TYR A 235 7.75 3.77 -7.75
CA TYR A 235 9.13 4.10 -7.39
C TYR A 235 9.55 3.59 -6.00
N PHE A 236 8.71 2.86 -5.28
CA PHE A 236 8.92 2.57 -3.87
C PHE A 236 8.26 1.27 -3.44
N ARG A 237 8.79 0.64 -2.39
CA ARG A 237 8.10 -0.42 -1.68
C ARG A 237 6.89 0.12 -0.92
N ALA A 238 5.69 -0.37 -1.23
CA ALA A 238 4.45 0.09 -0.60
C ALA A 238 3.88 -0.91 0.40
N ARG A 239 3.19 -0.37 1.40
CA ARG A 239 2.26 -1.15 2.24
C ARG A 239 0.85 -0.93 1.73
N GLU A 240 0.17 -2.00 1.40
CA GLU A 240 -1.10 -1.93 0.69
C GLU A 240 -2.16 -2.80 1.35
N LYS A 241 -3.41 -2.48 1.03
CA LYS A 241 -4.58 -3.20 1.49
C LYS A 241 -5.41 -3.59 0.28
N TRP A 242 -5.91 -4.81 0.29
CA TRP A 242 -6.59 -5.42 -0.83
C TRP A 242 -7.86 -6.11 -0.36
N ARG A 243 -8.88 -6.10 -1.21
CA ARG A 243 -10.09 -6.90 -1.04
C ARG A 243 -10.17 -7.96 -2.14
N VAL A 244 -10.80 -9.09 -1.83
CA VAL A 244 -11.20 -10.05 -2.86
C VAL A 244 -12.63 -9.73 -3.29
N LYS A 245 -12.85 -9.52 -4.58
CA LYS A 245 -14.18 -9.29 -5.18
C LYS A 245 -14.22 -9.94 -6.55
N ASP A 246 -15.27 -10.71 -6.85
CA ASP A 246 -15.52 -11.29 -8.18
C ASP A 246 -14.36 -12.12 -8.76
N LYS A 247 -13.65 -12.87 -7.89
CA LYS A 247 -12.42 -13.64 -8.19
C LYS A 247 -11.15 -12.81 -8.47
N ASP A 248 -11.18 -11.52 -8.20
CA ASP A 248 -10.01 -10.64 -8.33
C ASP A 248 -9.58 -10.05 -6.99
N ALA A 249 -8.27 -9.84 -6.83
CA ALA A 249 -7.73 -9.01 -5.77
C ALA A 249 -7.72 -7.55 -6.24
N GLN A 250 -8.40 -6.68 -5.49
CA GLN A 250 -8.53 -5.26 -5.81
C GLN A 250 -7.83 -4.43 -4.74
N ASN A 251 -6.88 -3.59 -5.16
CA ASN A 251 -6.20 -2.65 -4.27
C ASN A 251 -7.19 -1.61 -3.74
N ILE A 252 -7.09 -1.27 -2.46
CA ILE A 252 -7.81 -0.16 -1.85
C ILE A 252 -6.87 1.04 -1.84
N GLU A 253 -7.07 1.93 -2.81
CA GLU A 253 -6.24 3.10 -3.01
C GLU A 253 -6.14 3.94 -1.73
N GLN A 254 -4.92 4.30 -1.35
CA GLN A 254 -4.60 5.20 -0.25
C GLN A 254 -4.29 6.60 -0.78
N PRO A 255 -4.57 7.69 -0.03
CA PRO A 255 -4.25 9.06 -0.49
C PRO A 255 -2.75 9.32 -0.61
N TYR A 256 -1.98 8.61 0.21
CA TYR A 256 -0.53 8.62 0.29
C TYR A 256 -0.06 7.24 0.76
N TYR A 257 1.20 6.90 0.50
CA TYR A 257 1.83 5.70 1.04
C TYR A 257 2.94 6.10 2.01
N TYR A 258 2.93 5.48 3.19
CA TYR A 258 3.90 5.77 4.24
C TYR A 258 5.24 5.08 3.98
N LEU A 259 6.32 5.87 4.00
CA LEU A 259 7.69 5.37 3.81
C LEU A 259 8.41 5.26 5.16
N GLY A 260 8.48 6.36 5.91
CA GLY A 260 9.03 6.39 7.27
C GLY A 260 10.51 6.01 7.38
N VAL A 261 11.30 6.22 6.33
CA VAL A 261 12.69 5.74 6.23
C VAL A 261 13.69 6.89 6.31
N GLU A 262 14.72 6.71 7.14
CA GLU A 262 15.88 7.60 7.20
C GLU A 262 16.92 7.18 6.16
N THR A 263 17.38 8.15 5.37
CA THR A 263 18.28 7.89 4.24
C THR A 263 19.20 9.07 3.97
N THR A 264 19.99 8.99 2.90
CA THR A 264 20.89 10.02 2.41
C THR A 264 20.48 10.43 1.00
N TYR A 265 20.43 11.73 0.76
CA TYR A 265 20.29 12.26 -0.58
C TYR A 265 21.67 12.39 -1.24
N HIS A 266 21.88 11.81 -2.42
CA HIS A 266 23.21 11.72 -3.07
C HIS A 266 23.42 12.67 -4.26
N GLY A 267 22.41 13.45 -4.64
CA GLY A 267 22.42 14.26 -5.86
C GLY A 267 21.30 13.86 -6.81
N ARG A 268 21.45 14.15 -8.11
CA ARG A 268 20.46 13.79 -9.12
C ARG A 268 21.09 13.00 -10.26
N TRP A 269 20.43 11.93 -10.67
CA TRP A 269 20.75 11.18 -11.87
C TRP A 269 20.24 11.92 -13.11
N HIS A 270 21.11 12.10 -14.09
CA HIS A 270 20.80 12.69 -15.38
C HIS A 270 20.94 11.63 -16.47
N GLN A 271 19.89 11.48 -17.27
CA GLN A 271 19.91 10.69 -18.51
C GLN A 271 20.33 11.61 -19.67
N ASP A 272 21.14 11.10 -20.60
CA ASP A 272 21.46 11.84 -21.82
C ASP A 272 20.34 11.72 -22.88
N GLU A 273 20.43 12.51 -23.96
CA GLU A 273 19.43 12.53 -25.03
C GLU A 273 19.30 11.19 -25.76
N SER A 274 20.38 10.41 -25.85
CA SER A 274 20.38 9.11 -26.53
C SER A 274 19.73 8.00 -25.71
N GLY A 275 19.75 8.08 -24.38
CA GLY A 275 19.36 6.97 -23.50
C GLY A 275 20.37 5.81 -23.44
N ASP A 276 21.35 5.79 -24.35
CA ASP A 276 22.31 4.69 -24.53
C ASP A 276 23.42 4.64 -23.46
N ASN A 277 23.73 5.77 -22.83
CA ASN A 277 24.76 5.81 -21.77
C ASN A 277 24.15 5.62 -20.38
N ALA A 278 24.96 5.09 -19.47
CA ALA A 278 24.59 5.00 -18.06
C ALA A 278 24.31 6.41 -17.49
N PRO A 279 23.26 6.58 -16.66
CA PRO A 279 22.96 7.87 -16.04
C PRO A 279 24.14 8.43 -15.23
N GLU A 280 24.33 9.73 -15.29
CA GLU A 280 25.37 10.44 -14.54
C GLU A 280 24.78 11.04 -13.26
N ASN A 281 25.36 10.76 -12.09
CA ASN A 281 24.97 11.43 -10.85
C ASN A 281 25.69 12.78 -10.72
N ARG A 282 24.91 13.86 -10.57
CA ARG A 282 25.41 15.21 -10.37
C ARG A 282 25.10 15.69 -8.96
N ALA A 283 26.07 16.38 -8.34
CA ALA A 283 25.95 16.94 -7.00
C ALA A 283 25.07 18.20 -6.99
N GLU A 284 23.77 18.02 -7.21
CA GLU A 284 22.78 19.10 -7.28
C GLU A 284 21.88 19.10 -6.03
N PRO A 285 21.53 20.27 -5.46
CA PRO A 285 20.58 20.33 -4.36
C PRO A 285 19.17 19.89 -4.77
N LEU A 286 18.46 19.23 -3.85
CA LEU A 286 17.04 18.91 -4.01
C LEU A 286 16.19 20.07 -3.51
N LYS A 287 15.33 20.63 -4.36
CA LYS A 287 14.41 21.71 -3.97
C LYS A 287 13.11 21.13 -3.45
N LEU A 288 12.74 21.52 -2.24
CA LEU A 288 11.49 21.10 -1.60
C LEU A 288 10.49 22.26 -1.62
N THR A 289 9.26 21.97 -2.02
CA THR A 289 8.16 22.92 -2.19
C THR A 289 7.15 22.85 -1.04
N ASP A 290 6.34 23.90 -0.86
CA ASP A 290 5.37 24.00 0.22
C ASP A 290 4.16 23.05 0.08
N ARG A 291 3.88 22.57 -1.14
CA ARG A 291 2.75 21.70 -1.46
C ARG A 291 2.99 20.98 -2.78
N ILE A 292 2.20 19.92 -2.99
CA ILE A 292 2.04 19.26 -4.29
C ILE A 292 1.63 20.29 -5.35
N ASP A 293 2.26 20.21 -6.52
CA ASP A 293 2.17 21.16 -7.63
C ASP A 293 2.58 22.60 -7.29
N GLY A 294 3.20 22.82 -6.12
CA GLY A 294 3.72 24.11 -5.69
C GLY A 294 4.99 24.51 -6.43
N ASN A 295 5.25 25.82 -6.50
CA ASN A 295 6.47 26.38 -7.08
C ASN A 295 7.34 27.14 -6.07
N LYS A 296 6.88 27.26 -4.82
CA LYS A 296 7.58 27.98 -3.76
C LYS A 296 8.52 27.03 -3.03
N THR A 297 9.83 27.22 -3.21
CA THR A 297 10.84 26.51 -2.43
C THR A 297 10.77 26.91 -0.95
N VAL A 298 10.67 25.93 -0.06
CA VAL A 298 10.67 26.11 1.40
C VAL A 298 11.92 25.55 2.07
N ALA A 299 12.61 24.62 1.40
CA ALA A 299 13.89 24.07 1.84
C ALA A 299 14.69 23.55 0.63
N GLU A 300 16.01 23.45 0.81
CA GLU A 300 16.89 22.78 -0.14
C GLU A 300 17.73 21.74 0.62
N VAL A 301 17.95 20.59 -0.01
CA VAL A 301 18.74 19.49 0.56
C VAL A 301 20.03 19.36 -0.24
N ALA A 302 21.18 19.57 0.40
CA ALA A 302 22.46 19.38 -0.25
C ALA A 302 22.79 17.88 -0.42
N PRO A 303 23.51 17.47 -1.47
CA PRO A 303 24.05 16.12 -1.58
C PRO A 303 24.85 15.71 -0.33
N GLY A 304 24.71 14.46 0.09
CA GLY A 304 25.27 13.91 1.33
C GLY A 304 24.44 14.21 2.59
N SER A 305 23.36 14.99 2.50
CA SER A 305 22.51 15.29 3.66
C SER A 305 21.66 14.09 4.05
N LYS A 306 21.51 13.88 5.37
CA LYS A 306 20.52 12.96 5.92
C LYS A 306 19.12 13.55 5.81
N ILE A 307 18.19 12.73 5.37
CA ILE A 307 16.78 13.06 5.21
C ILE A 307 15.91 11.91 5.72
N THR A 308 14.64 12.20 5.94
CA THR A 308 13.60 11.19 6.14
C THR A 308 12.62 11.27 4.98
N LEU A 309 12.36 10.14 4.32
CA LEU A 309 11.25 10.00 3.39
C LEU A 309 9.99 9.72 4.21
N VAL A 310 9.01 10.61 4.14
CA VAL A 310 7.84 10.54 5.02
C VAL A 310 6.67 9.85 4.32
N LEU A 311 6.22 10.44 3.22
CA LEU A 311 5.07 10.01 2.43
C LEU A 311 5.41 10.13 0.95
N ILE A 312 4.78 9.29 0.15
CA ILE A 312 4.74 9.46 -1.30
C ILE A 312 3.30 9.38 -1.80
N GLN A 313 2.95 10.26 -2.73
CA GLN A 313 1.72 10.16 -3.49
C GLN A 313 2.08 9.73 -4.91
N GLN A 314 1.57 8.58 -5.34
CA GLN A 314 1.64 8.12 -6.73
C GLN A 314 0.33 7.40 -7.03
N ARG A 315 -0.21 7.62 -8.22
CA ARG A 315 -1.47 7.01 -8.63
C ARG A 315 -1.17 5.79 -9.51
N PHE A 316 -1.36 4.59 -9.00
CA PHE A 316 -1.15 3.35 -9.78
C PHE A 316 -2.34 2.38 -9.68
N VAL A 317 -3.42 2.80 -9.01
CA VAL A 317 -4.63 2.01 -8.83
C VAL A 317 -5.73 2.54 -9.76
N GLU A 318 -6.28 1.65 -10.58
CA GLU A 318 -7.45 1.95 -11.39
C GLU A 318 -8.71 2.01 -10.54
N ARG A 319 -9.56 2.99 -10.83
CA ARG A 319 -10.84 3.17 -10.16
C ARG A 319 -11.95 2.55 -11.00
N GLU A 320 -13.05 2.21 -10.35
CA GLU A 320 -14.18 1.60 -11.05
C GLU A 320 -14.69 2.49 -12.19
N GLY A 321 -14.69 1.94 -13.41
CA GLY A 321 -15.10 2.65 -14.62
C GLY A 321 -14.05 3.59 -15.22
N GLU A 322 -12.80 3.49 -14.76
CA GLU A 322 -11.68 4.28 -15.26
C GLU A 322 -10.54 3.38 -15.73
N GLU A 323 -9.91 3.76 -16.84
CA GLU A 323 -8.65 3.19 -17.32
C GLU A 323 -7.53 4.18 -16.97
N LEU A 324 -6.41 3.67 -16.45
CA LEU A 324 -5.30 4.49 -16.01
C LEU A 324 -4.11 4.30 -16.95
N ASP A 325 -3.89 5.27 -17.83
CA ASP A 325 -2.80 5.26 -18.80
C ASP A 325 -1.43 5.18 -18.09
N TYR A 326 -0.45 4.57 -18.76
CA TYR A 326 0.91 4.42 -18.24
C TYR A 326 1.51 5.76 -17.79
N GLU A 327 1.35 6.82 -18.59
CA GLU A 327 1.88 8.16 -18.28
C GLU A 327 1.21 8.79 -17.06
N GLN A 328 0.01 8.36 -16.70
CA GLN A 328 -0.69 8.83 -15.50
C GLN A 328 -0.20 8.12 -14.24
N ARG A 329 0.45 6.96 -14.39
CA ARG A 329 1.04 6.18 -13.29
C ARG A 329 2.40 6.68 -12.85
N ILE A 330 3.10 7.34 -13.76
CA ILE A 330 4.47 7.80 -13.59
C ILE A 330 4.62 8.89 -12.51
N PRO A 331 3.86 10.00 -12.50
CA PRO A 331 4.19 11.11 -11.62
C PRO A 331 3.95 10.78 -10.15
N ALA A 332 4.95 11.09 -9.33
CA ALA A 332 4.89 10.93 -7.88
C ALA A 332 5.32 12.20 -7.15
N TRP A 333 4.80 12.38 -5.94
CA TRP A 333 5.17 13.48 -5.03
C TRP A 333 5.67 12.93 -3.71
N LEU A 334 6.94 13.19 -3.43
CA LEU A 334 7.62 12.74 -2.22
C LEU A 334 7.66 13.86 -1.18
N LEU A 335 7.15 13.58 0.01
CA LEU A 335 7.34 14.43 1.18
C LEU A 335 8.65 14.05 1.86
N VAL A 336 9.59 14.99 1.85
CA VAL A 336 10.91 14.85 2.48
C VAL A 336 10.97 15.72 3.73
N LYS A 337 11.53 15.16 4.79
CA LYS A 337 11.90 15.90 6.00
C LYS A 337 13.42 16.00 6.12
N THR A 338 13.92 17.19 6.37
CA THR A 338 15.34 17.47 6.57
C THR A 338 15.75 17.22 8.03
N ALA A 339 17.05 17.06 8.27
CA ALA A 339 17.59 16.84 9.63
C ALA A 339 17.26 17.99 10.61
N ASP A 340 17.11 19.24 10.14
CA ASP A 340 16.69 20.39 10.96
C ASP A 340 15.17 20.44 11.21
N GLY A 341 14.42 19.43 10.74
CA GLY A 341 13.00 19.25 11.01
C GLY A 341 12.06 19.95 10.03
N LYS A 342 12.57 20.67 9.04
CA LYS A 342 11.73 21.20 7.95
C LYS A 342 11.22 20.07 7.08
N SER A 343 10.10 20.28 6.41
CA SER A 343 9.57 19.34 5.43
C SER A 343 9.05 20.06 4.21
N GLY A 344 9.04 19.37 3.07
CA GLY A 344 8.48 19.87 1.83
C GLY A 344 8.41 18.79 0.76
N TRP A 345 7.71 19.11 -0.32
CA TRP A 345 7.36 18.18 -1.39
C TRP A 345 8.32 18.31 -2.57
N VAL A 346 8.65 17.19 -3.20
CA VAL A 346 9.38 17.15 -4.46
C VAL A 346 8.67 16.22 -5.45
N LYS A 347 8.57 16.66 -6.71
CA LYS A 347 8.02 15.86 -7.79
C LYS A 347 9.08 14.89 -8.31
N ILE A 348 8.65 13.68 -8.61
CA ILE A 348 9.44 12.61 -9.21
C ILE A 348 8.66 12.12 -10.43
N GLU A 349 9.36 11.96 -11.55
CA GLU A 349 8.80 11.47 -12.81
C GLU A 349 9.88 10.65 -13.53
N THR A 350 9.52 10.03 -14.66
CA THR A 350 10.46 9.29 -15.50
C THR A 350 11.67 10.12 -15.81
N MET A 351 12.84 9.54 -15.51
CA MET A 351 14.12 10.17 -15.77
C MET A 351 14.30 10.38 -17.27
N ASN A 352 14.55 11.62 -17.66
CA ASN A 352 14.85 12.01 -19.03
C ASN A 352 15.78 13.24 -19.01
N PRO A 353 16.26 13.74 -20.16
CA PRO A 353 17.20 14.86 -20.21
C PRO A 353 16.71 16.14 -19.49
N ASP A 354 15.40 16.36 -19.43
CA ASP A 354 14.78 17.52 -18.78
C ASP A 354 14.39 17.25 -17.31
N ASN A 355 14.26 15.97 -16.93
CA ASN A 355 13.76 15.51 -15.64
C ASN A 355 14.80 14.60 -14.95
N PRO A 356 15.81 15.18 -14.28
CA PRO A 356 16.77 14.37 -13.53
C PRO A 356 16.16 13.76 -12.27
N PHE A 357 16.49 12.51 -11.96
CA PHE A 357 15.86 11.75 -10.88
C PHE A 357 16.63 11.93 -9.54
N PRO A 358 15.96 12.11 -8.39
CA PRO A 358 16.66 12.23 -7.11
C PRO A 358 17.37 10.91 -6.74
N ASN A 359 18.69 10.96 -6.56
CA ASN A 359 19.47 9.80 -6.16
C ASN A 359 19.30 9.53 -4.66
N ILE A 360 18.41 8.59 -4.34
CA ILE A 360 18.02 8.16 -2.99
C ILE A 360 17.89 6.63 -3.02
N GLU A 361 18.52 5.93 -2.07
CA GLU A 361 18.68 4.47 -2.10
C GLU A 361 17.35 3.70 -2.09
N GLU A 362 16.31 4.25 -1.48
CA GLU A 362 15.00 3.61 -1.31
C GLU A 362 14.04 3.83 -2.49
N LEU A 363 14.49 4.53 -3.54
CA LEU A 363 13.67 4.80 -4.72
C LEU A 363 14.19 4.05 -5.94
N HIS A 364 13.27 3.45 -6.70
CA HIS A 364 13.57 2.88 -8.01
C HIS A 364 13.65 4.00 -9.05
N GLY A 365 14.55 3.87 -10.03
CA GLY A 365 14.70 4.86 -11.11
C GLY A 365 13.60 4.77 -12.19
N PHE A 366 12.75 3.74 -12.13
CA PHE A 366 11.68 3.47 -13.08
C PHE A 366 10.40 3.10 -12.34
N ALA A 367 9.26 3.50 -12.91
CA ALA A 367 7.93 3.09 -12.48
C ALA A 367 6.97 3.11 -13.67
N GLY A 368 6.00 2.21 -13.67
CA GLY A 368 4.78 2.32 -14.46
C GLY A 368 4.18 1.00 -14.90
#